data_AF-A0A1F8F6P5-F1
#
_entry.id   AF-A0A1F8F6P5-F1
#
_cell.length_a   1.000
_cell.length_b   1.000
_cell.length_c   1.000
_cell.angle_alpha   90.00
_cell.angle_beta   90.00
_cell.angle_gamma   90.00
#
_symmetry.space_group_name_H-M   'P 1'
#
loop_
_entity.id
_entity.type
_entity.pdbx_description
1 polymer ?
#
loop_
_entity_poly.entity_id
_entity_poly.type
_entity_poly.pdbx_seq_one_letter_code
_entity_poly.pdbx_strand_id
1 'polypeptide(L)'
;MSPYLPRINWNLTVTVTPLLLWLVFGTICVIYAVMSWIMVYHWDTFGYNVKHKLRVKLIYFVVSVIMLSAMALLIWLYGATLK
;
A
#
# COMPACT_ATOMS: atom_id res chain seq x y z
N MET A 1 0.77 -43.37 30.89
CA MET A 1 1.99 -42.69 30.42
C MET A 1 1.63 -41.94 29.14
N SER A 2 1.50 -40.62 29.21
CA SER A 2 1.08 -39.81 28.04
C SER A 2 2.30 -39.53 27.15
N PRO A 3 2.25 -39.77 25.84
CA PRO A 3 3.34 -39.47 24.93
C PRO A 3 3.45 -37.95 24.76
N TYR A 4 4.59 -37.39 25.17
CA TYR A 4 4.92 -35.99 24.89
C TYR A 4 5.10 -35.82 23.37
N LEU A 5 4.11 -35.24 22.70
CA LEU A 5 4.26 -34.81 21.31
C LEU A 5 5.22 -33.60 21.27
N PRO A 6 6.24 -33.60 20.40
CA PRO A 6 7.13 -32.46 20.27
C PRO A 6 6.33 -31.24 19.81
N ARG A 7 6.41 -30.12 20.57
CA ARG A 7 5.86 -28.84 20.13
C ARG A 7 6.65 -28.38 18.91
N ILE A 8 6.02 -28.39 17.74
CA ILE A 8 6.54 -27.73 16.54
C ILE A 8 6.61 -26.23 16.83
N ASN A 9 7.82 -25.69 16.92
CA ASN A 9 8.05 -24.27 17.11
C ASN A 9 8.07 -23.57 15.74
N TRP A 10 6.95 -22.96 15.34
CA TRP A 10 6.78 -22.20 14.10
C TRP A 10 7.42 -20.81 14.18
N ASN A 11 8.63 -20.68 14.72
CA ASN A 11 9.37 -19.42 14.70
C ASN A 11 9.87 -19.15 13.27
N LEU A 12 8.96 -18.70 12.40
CA LEU A 12 9.25 -18.15 11.08
C LEU A 12 9.82 -16.75 11.26
N THR A 13 11.15 -16.66 11.31
CA THR A 13 11.87 -15.39 11.20
C THR A 13 11.83 -14.92 9.75
N VAL A 14 10.87 -14.06 9.43
CA VAL A 14 10.83 -13.37 8.13
C VAL A 14 11.82 -12.22 8.16
N THR A 15 12.94 -12.35 7.44
CA THR A 15 13.87 -11.24 7.25
C THR A 15 13.24 -10.18 6.35
N VAL A 16 12.91 -9.02 6.93
CA VAL A 16 12.40 -7.88 6.16
C VAL A 16 13.57 -7.27 5.39
N THR A 17 13.64 -7.54 4.09
CA THR A 17 14.66 -6.93 3.23
C THR A 17 14.09 -5.67 2.55
N PRO A 18 14.93 -4.67 2.22
CA PRO A 18 14.50 -3.51 1.45
C PRO A 18 13.81 -3.90 0.12
N LEU A 19 14.30 -4.96 -0.53
CA LEU A 19 13.70 -5.49 -1.76
C LEU A 19 12.26 -5.96 -1.52
N LEU A 20 12.00 -6.70 -0.45
CA LEU A 20 10.65 -7.15 -0.10
C LEU A 20 9.70 -5.96 0.11
N LEU A 21 10.15 -4.90 0.78
CA LEU A 21 9.35 -3.70 0.99
C LEU A 21 8.99 -3.00 -0.32
N TRP A 22 9.94 -2.88 -1.26
CA TRP A 22 9.68 -2.32 -2.59
C TRP A 22 8.72 -3.17 -3.41
N LEU A 23 8.79 -4.50 -3.31
CA LEU A 23 7.85 -5.40 -3.98
C LEU A 23 6.41 -5.26 -3.43
N VAL A 24 6.27 -5.21 -2.11
CA VAL A 24 4.98 -4.97 -1.46
C VAL A 24 4.43 -3.59 -1.83
N PHE A 25 5.26 -2.56 -1.79
CA PHE A 25 4.89 -1.21 -2.21
C PHE A 25 4.45 -1.17 -3.68
N GLY A 26 5.18 -1.82 -4.58
CA GLY A 26 4.78 -1.94 -5.99
C GLY A 26 3.41 -2.58 -6.16
N THR A 27 3.12 -3.65 -5.40
CA THR A 27 1.81 -4.31 -5.39
C THR A 27 0.71 -3.35 -4.93
N ILE A 28 0.96 -2.58 -3.85
CA ILE A 28 0.03 -1.55 -3.35
C ILE A 28 -0.21 -0.47 -4.42
N CYS A 29 0.82 -0.01 -5.10
CA CYS A 29 0.70 0.98 -6.19
C CYS A 29 -0.17 0.46 -7.34
N VAL A 30 -0.03 -0.81 -7.74
CA VAL A 30 -0.87 -1.42 -8.78
C VAL A 30 -2.33 -1.47 -8.35
N ILE A 31 -2.61 -1.96 -7.13
CA ILE A 31 -3.98 -2.00 -6.59
C ILE A 31 -4.57 -0.59 -6.51
N TYR A 32 -3.78 0.36 -6.02
CA TYR A 32 -4.16 1.77 -5.95
C TYR A 32 -4.50 2.35 -7.32
N ALA A 33 -3.72 2.04 -8.37
CA ALA A 33 -3.97 2.51 -9.73
C ALA A 33 -5.32 1.97 -10.27
N VAL A 34 -5.60 0.68 -10.05
CA VAL A 34 -6.88 0.06 -10.45
C VAL A 34 -8.06 0.70 -9.70
N MET A 35 -7.93 0.87 -8.38
CA MET A 35 -8.98 1.50 -7.57
C MET A 35 -9.21 2.95 -7.95
N SER A 36 -8.13 3.70 -8.23
CA SER A 36 -8.19 5.08 -8.70
C SER A 36 -8.94 5.17 -10.02
N TRP A 37 -8.65 4.26 -10.96
CA TRP A 37 -9.36 4.18 -12.23
C TRP A 37 -10.86 3.97 -12.04
N ILE A 38 -11.24 3.00 -11.21
CA ILE A 38 -12.65 2.70 -10.90
C ILE A 38 -13.34 3.92 -10.28
N MET A 39 -12.71 4.57 -9.30
CA MET A 39 -13.26 5.75 -8.63
C MET A 39 -13.41 6.94 -9.59
N VAL A 40 -12.42 7.20 -10.45
CA VAL A 40 -12.49 8.25 -11.46
C VAL A 40 -13.64 8.00 -12.43
N TYR A 41 -13.78 6.77 -12.93
CA TYR A 41 -14.89 6.35 -13.79
C TYR A 41 -16.25 6.51 -13.09
N HIS A 42 -16.35 6.06 -11.84
CA HIS A 42 -17.55 6.19 -11.03
C HIS A 42 -17.97 7.66 -10.88
N TRP A 43 -17.02 8.53 -10.50
CA TRP A 43 -17.31 9.95 -10.36
C TRP A 43 -17.67 10.62 -11.68
N ASP A 44 -17.09 10.20 -12.81
CA ASP A 44 -17.46 10.73 -14.12
C ASP A 44 -18.84 10.28 -14.58
N THR A 45 -19.24 9.06 -14.22
CA THR A 45 -20.51 8.46 -14.65
C THR A 45 -21.70 8.90 -13.78
N PHE A 46 -21.50 8.99 -12.46
CA PHE A 46 -22.59 9.23 -11.50
C PHE A 46 -22.53 10.60 -10.82
N GLY A 47 -21.47 11.38 -11.06
CA GLY A 47 -21.28 12.69 -10.43
C GLY A 47 -22.20 13.76 -10.99
N TYR A 48 -23.16 14.22 -10.19
CA TYR A 48 -24.17 15.22 -10.60
C TYR A 48 -23.62 16.65 -10.81
N ASN A 49 -22.51 17.00 -10.15
CA ASN A 49 -21.94 18.35 -10.19
C ASN A 49 -20.45 18.34 -10.53
N VAL A 50 -20.08 18.94 -11.67
CA VAL A 50 -18.72 18.96 -12.21
C VAL A 50 -17.72 19.62 -11.25
N LYS A 51 -18.09 20.73 -10.59
CA LYS A 51 -17.21 21.43 -9.64
C LYS A 51 -16.95 20.60 -8.39
N HIS A 52 -17.99 19.95 -7.87
CA HIS A 52 -17.87 19.06 -6.71
C HIS A 52 -17.02 17.82 -7.06
N LYS A 53 -17.25 17.22 -8.23
CA LYS A 53 -16.47 16.10 -8.77
C LYS A 53 -14.98 16.42 -8.83
N LEU A 54 -14.62 17.57 -9.41
CA LEU A 54 -13.22 17.98 -9.55
C LEU A 54 -12.54 18.16 -8.19
N ARG A 55 -13.23 18.79 -7.23
CA ARG A 55 -12.69 18.97 -5.87
C ARG A 55 -12.44 17.63 -5.18
N VAL A 56 -13.39 16.69 -5.24
CA VAL A 56 -13.24 15.37 -4.63
C VAL A 56 -12.10 14.57 -5.28
N LYS A 57 -12.02 14.59 -6.62
CA LYS A 57 -10.91 13.96 -7.35
C LYS A 57 -9.56 14.53 -6.91
N LEU A 58 -9.46 15.86 -6.83
CA LEU A 58 -8.21 16.52 -6.43
C LEU A 58 -7.81 16.16 -5.00
N ILE A 59 -8.75 16.19 -4.04
CA ILE A 59 -8.49 15.79 -2.65
C ILE A 59 -8.03 14.33 -2.59
N TYR A 60 -8.72 13.43 -3.29
CA TYR A 60 -8.35 12.02 -3.35
C TYR A 60 -6.92 11.81 -3.86
N PHE A 61 -6.57 12.43 -4.99
CA PHE A 61 -5.24 12.31 -5.57
C PHE A 61 -4.16 12.92 -4.66
N VAL A 62 -4.39 14.11 -4.09
CA VAL A 62 -3.42 14.77 -3.21
C VAL A 62 -3.12 13.92 -1.98
N VAL A 63 -4.16 13.45 -1.29
CA VAL A 63 -3.99 12.61 -0.09
C VAL A 63 -3.25 11.33 -0.43
N SER A 64 -3.57 10.72 -1.57
CA SER A 64 -2.94 9.47 -1.99
C SER A 64 -1.47 9.66 -2.36
N VAL A 65 -1.13 10.73 -3.07
CA VAL A 65 0.27 11.07 -3.41
C VAL A 65 1.08 11.28 -2.14
N ILE A 66 0.54 12.01 -1.16
CA ILE A 66 1.21 12.23 0.14
C ILE A 66 1.48 10.87 0.82
N MET A 67 0.46 10.01 0.88
CA MET A 67 0.59 8.70 1.52
C MET A 67 1.62 7.81 0.82
N LEU A 68 1.55 7.66 -0.50
CA LEU A 68 2.47 6.82 -1.27
C LEU A 68 3.91 7.38 -1.22
N SER A 69 4.07 8.70 -1.24
CA SER A 69 5.40 9.32 -1.13
C SER A 69 6.00 9.13 0.26
N ALA A 70 5.20 9.24 1.32
CA ALA A 70 5.64 8.96 2.68
C ALA A 70 6.09 7.49 2.82
N MET A 71 5.33 6.55 2.27
CA MET A 71 5.72 5.13 2.25
C MET A 71 7.03 4.91 1.51
N ALA A 72 7.17 5.45 0.30
CA ALA A 72 8.40 5.33 -0.49
C ALA A 72 9.61 5.93 0.24
N LEU A 73 9.44 7.09 0.88
CA LEU A 73 10.47 7.74 1.69
C LEU A 73 10.90 6.86 2.88
N LEU A 74 9.94 6.27 3.60
CA LEU A 74 10.23 5.39 4.73
C LEU A 74 10.96 4.11 4.30
N ILE A 75 10.57 3.51 3.18
CA ILE A 75 11.25 2.33 2.62
C ILE A 75 12.69 2.69 2.22
N TRP A 76 12.88 3.87 1.61
CA TRP A 76 14.21 4.34 1.24
C TRP A 76 15.10 4.60 2.46
N LEU A 77 14.58 5.31 3.48
CA LEU A 77 15.31 5.55 4.73
C LEU A 77 15.68 4.23 5.43
N TYR A 78 14.75 3.28 5.49
CA TYR A 78 15.02 1.94 6.02
C TYR A 78 16.16 1.23 5.27
N GLY A 79 16.13 1.26 3.93
CA GLY A 79 17.20 0.70 3.11
C GLY A 79 18.54 1.41 3.29
N ALA A 80 18.53 2.72 3.56
CA ALA A 80 19.74 3.49 3.84
C ALA A 80 20.36 3.15 5.19
N THR A 81 19.55 2.82 6.21
CA THR A 81 20.06 2.42 7.54
C THR A 81 20.68 1.02 7.59
N LEU A 82 20.47 0.21 6.55
CA LEU A 82 21.02 -1.15 6.44
C LEU A 82 22.34 -1.22 5.67
N LYS A 83 22.81 -0.08 5.15
CA LYS A 83 24.14 0.07 4.51
C LYS A 83 25.14 0.58 5.53
#